data_AF-A0A2D6P849-F1
#
_entry.id   AF-A0A2D6P849-F1
#
_cell.length_a   1.000
_cell.length_b   1.000
_cell.length_c   1.000
_cell.angle_alpha   90.00
_cell.angle_beta   90.00
_cell.angle_gamma   90.00
#
_symmetry.space_group_name_H-M   'P 1'
#
loop_
_entity.id
_entity.type
_entity.pdbx_description
1 polymer ?
#
loop_
_entity_poly.entity_id
_entity_poly.type
_entity_poly.pdbx_seq_one_letter_code
_entity_poly.pdbx_strand_id
1 'polypeptide(L)'
;MTRARNISRILSAQEISGDINLSGIVTATEFYGDGSNLTGVGLTADTSTNSLVVTGISTLGNVTAGVATANQFSGNITGTAATFSGNVTVGGVLTYDDVTNVDSLGIITARSGVSIADSIFHTGDTNTAIRFPAADTFTVETAGAETLRITSGGDVGIGTNNPGTTLEVFTDDDTDISGNTGTNNTNSILRLFNKNGSDGTGVNNYTGIRFDVANGARSSAYLNYVRTGDNQGAFLFKARNASSSYPELLRITSAGLVGIGSATPTFTADILSGVQNTGANINNPSQLSVTGPNKSLTAGGANVFINSNSDLAADTGGSIAFSGRNTTSSTNSVVHATIKGAKENATSTNGNSYLAFAVQNHSAGALVERMRITSTGGLSLNNGELIERVKITAGKLSDNTNIDLENGNVHHFTTQETTTSTPNIRVNSSISLNSVMAIGDTISVTLITTAAAGGYSAQLTIDGSAVTEKWNGGSAPSAGGSSGNDVITYQIIKTADATYTVLGNVANFA
;
A
#
# COMPACT_ATOMS: atom_id res chain seq x y z
N MET A 1 85.40 -30.89 -124.64
CA MET A 1 85.24 -29.42 -124.72
C MET A 1 83.81 -29.13 -124.29
N THR A 2 83.47 -28.36 -123.26
CA THR A 2 84.10 -27.18 -122.67
C THR A 2 83.74 -27.09 -121.18
N ARG A 3 84.73 -26.70 -120.35
CA ARG A 3 84.63 -26.41 -118.91
C ARG A 3 83.84 -25.11 -118.65
N ALA A 4 83.03 -25.07 -117.61
CA ALA A 4 82.68 -23.82 -116.92
C ALA A 4 83.23 -23.90 -115.49
N ARG A 5 84.13 -22.95 -115.16
CA ARG A 5 84.79 -22.81 -113.86
C ARG A 5 83.85 -22.12 -112.87
N ASN A 6 83.72 -22.68 -111.67
CA ASN A 6 83.25 -21.96 -110.49
C ASN A 6 84.27 -20.87 -110.13
N ILE A 7 83.83 -19.61 -110.09
CA ILE A 7 84.58 -18.53 -109.44
C ILE A 7 83.87 -18.26 -108.12
N SER A 8 84.41 -18.82 -107.03
CA SER A 8 84.09 -18.38 -105.67
C SER A 8 84.93 -17.14 -105.38
N ARG A 9 84.30 -15.96 -105.41
CA ARG A 9 84.91 -14.72 -104.92
C ARG A 9 84.43 -14.53 -103.48
N ILE A 10 85.31 -14.82 -102.53
CA ILE A 10 85.14 -14.43 -101.13
C ILE A 10 85.24 -12.89 -101.10
N LEU A 11 84.12 -12.19 -100.91
CA LEU A 11 84.13 -10.78 -100.52
C LEU A 11 84.03 -10.72 -99.00
N SER A 12 85.12 -10.34 -98.34
CA SER A 12 85.09 -9.86 -96.97
C SER A 12 84.70 -8.38 -96.97
N ALA A 13 83.64 -8.04 -96.23
CA ALA A 13 83.08 -6.71 -95.98
C ALA A 13 82.61 -5.95 -97.23
N GLN A 14 81.35 -6.17 -97.61
CA GLN A 14 80.64 -5.35 -98.58
C GLN A 14 79.75 -4.35 -97.83
N GLU A 15 80.12 -3.07 -97.85
CA GLU A 15 79.20 -1.99 -97.47
C GLU A 15 78.12 -1.88 -98.56
N ILE A 16 76.87 -2.14 -98.21
CA ILE A 16 75.73 -1.96 -99.11
C ILE A 16 75.03 -0.68 -98.69
N SER A 17 75.12 0.36 -99.53
CA SER A 17 74.58 1.70 -99.27
C SER A 17 73.15 1.89 -99.83
N GLY A 18 72.30 0.88 -99.78
CA GLY A 18 70.92 0.93 -100.30
C GLY A 18 70.09 -0.27 -99.87
N ASP A 19 68.85 -0.36 -100.38
CA ASP A 19 67.92 -1.44 -100.03
C ASP A 19 68.53 -2.82 -100.30
N ILE A 20 68.51 -3.68 -99.29
CA ILE A 20 68.98 -5.06 -99.39
C ILE A 20 67.76 -5.95 -99.61
N ASN A 21 67.67 -6.59 -100.77
CA ASN A 21 66.61 -7.54 -101.10
C ASN A 21 67.21 -8.96 -101.10
N LEU A 22 67.02 -9.69 -100.00
CA LEU A 22 67.57 -11.05 -99.79
C LEU A 22 66.44 -12.08 -99.71
N SER A 23 66.56 -13.17 -100.47
CA SER A 23 65.70 -14.35 -100.34
C SER A 23 66.40 -15.38 -99.44
N GLY A 24 66.01 -15.45 -98.16
CA GLY A 24 66.62 -16.34 -97.17
C GLY A 24 66.73 -15.72 -95.76
N ILE A 25 67.38 -16.43 -94.83
CA ILE A 25 67.62 -15.95 -93.46
C ILE A 25 68.75 -14.92 -93.49
N VAL A 26 68.47 -13.70 -93.02
CA VAL A 26 69.50 -12.70 -92.74
C VAL A 26 70.00 -12.91 -91.32
N THR A 27 71.28 -13.24 -91.16
CA THR A 27 71.93 -13.33 -89.84
C THR A 27 72.87 -12.14 -89.72
N ALA A 28 72.62 -11.25 -88.76
CA ALA A 28 73.46 -10.08 -88.49
C ALA A 28 73.79 -10.02 -87.00
N THR A 29 74.97 -9.50 -86.67
CA THR A 29 75.38 -9.30 -85.26
C THR A 29 74.46 -8.28 -84.57
N GLU A 30 74.06 -7.23 -85.29
CA GLU A 30 73.12 -6.20 -84.88
C GLU A 30 72.36 -5.69 -86.10
N PHE A 31 71.10 -5.31 -85.93
CA PHE A 31 70.34 -4.56 -86.93
C PHE A 31 70.15 -3.12 -86.42
N TYR A 32 70.47 -2.13 -87.26
CA TYR A 32 70.30 -0.72 -86.94
C TYR A 32 69.16 -0.12 -87.79
N GLY A 33 68.15 0.47 -87.16
CA GLY A 33 66.96 1.04 -87.80
C GLY A 33 65.74 1.06 -86.86
N ASP A 34 64.63 1.64 -87.28
CA ASP A 34 63.38 1.64 -86.49
C ASP A 34 62.65 0.28 -86.51
N GLY A 35 63.05 -0.59 -87.44
CA GLY A 35 62.54 -1.94 -87.59
C GLY A 35 61.04 -2.03 -87.93
N SER A 36 60.39 -0.92 -88.28
CA SER A 36 58.94 -0.83 -88.44
C SER A 36 58.39 -1.69 -89.60
N ASN A 37 59.25 -2.02 -90.57
CA ASN A 37 58.95 -2.86 -91.73
C ASN A 37 59.44 -4.32 -91.59
N LEU A 38 60.08 -4.69 -90.47
CA LEU A 38 60.42 -6.09 -90.20
C LEU A 38 59.13 -6.85 -89.85
N THR A 39 58.70 -7.72 -90.76
CA THR A 39 57.55 -8.62 -90.53
C THR A 39 58.04 -9.98 -90.01
N GLY A 40 57.27 -10.67 -89.17
CA GLY A 40 57.62 -12.00 -88.66
C GLY A 40 58.47 -12.06 -87.39
N VAL A 41 58.78 -10.92 -86.75
CA VAL A 41 59.56 -10.85 -85.49
C VAL A 41 58.86 -11.58 -84.32
N GLY A 42 57.53 -11.66 -84.37
CA GLY A 42 56.68 -12.36 -83.38
C GLY A 42 56.50 -13.88 -83.59
N LEU A 43 57.22 -14.51 -84.52
CA LEU A 43 57.22 -15.99 -84.65
C LEU A 43 58.26 -16.67 -83.73
N THR A 44 58.98 -15.89 -82.91
CA THR A 44 59.88 -16.38 -81.87
C THR A 44 59.10 -16.57 -80.57
N ALA A 45 59.49 -17.55 -79.76
CA ALA A 45 58.74 -17.90 -78.54
C ALA A 45 58.74 -16.78 -77.49
N ASP A 46 59.75 -15.89 -77.48
CA ASP A 46 59.92 -14.82 -76.51
C ASP A 46 60.52 -13.55 -77.17
N THR A 47 59.99 -12.36 -76.87
CA THR A 47 60.54 -11.06 -77.30
C THR A 47 61.06 -10.30 -76.06
N SER A 48 62.37 -10.05 -75.98
CA SER A 48 63.00 -9.30 -74.88
C SER A 48 63.42 -7.90 -75.36
N THR A 49 62.60 -6.89 -75.09
CA THR A 49 62.91 -5.48 -75.42
C THR A 49 62.71 -4.58 -74.20
N ASN A 50 63.39 -3.43 -74.17
CA ASN A 50 63.25 -2.46 -73.08
C ASN A 50 61.89 -1.72 -73.13
N SER A 51 61.32 -1.59 -74.33
CA SER A 51 59.96 -1.13 -74.57
C SER A 51 59.40 -1.90 -75.76
N LEU A 52 58.17 -2.40 -75.63
CA LEU A 52 57.44 -3.06 -76.69
C LEU A 52 56.21 -2.21 -77.00
N VAL A 53 56.21 -1.55 -78.16
CA VAL A 53 55.07 -0.76 -78.63
C VAL A 53 54.34 -1.57 -79.69
N VAL A 54 53.17 -2.11 -79.34
CA VAL A 54 52.31 -2.84 -80.27
C VAL A 54 51.16 -1.93 -80.67
N THR A 55 51.03 -1.60 -81.97
CA THR A 55 49.93 -0.79 -82.51
C THR A 55 48.61 -1.55 -82.67
N GLY A 56 48.65 -2.88 -82.56
CA GLY A 56 47.49 -3.79 -82.62
C GLY A 56 47.22 -4.52 -81.29
N ILE A 57 46.48 -5.63 -81.36
CA ILE A 57 46.16 -6.49 -80.20
C ILE A 57 47.43 -7.26 -79.79
N SER A 58 47.91 -7.06 -78.56
CA SER A 58 48.96 -7.89 -77.96
C SER A 58 48.31 -8.91 -77.01
N THR A 59 48.57 -10.19 -77.21
CA THR A 59 48.19 -11.27 -76.28
C THR A 59 49.43 -11.68 -75.49
N LEU A 60 49.67 -11.04 -74.36
CA LEU A 60 50.71 -11.46 -73.42
C LEU A 60 50.24 -12.71 -72.67
N GLY A 61 51.15 -13.66 -72.43
CA GLY A 61 50.92 -14.81 -71.55
C GLY A 61 50.92 -14.38 -70.08
N ASN A 62 51.50 -15.21 -69.19
CA ASN A 62 51.66 -14.84 -67.79
C ASN A 62 52.65 -13.68 -67.64
N VAL A 63 52.21 -12.58 -67.03
CA VAL A 63 53.10 -11.49 -66.60
C VAL A 63 53.69 -11.88 -65.24
N THR A 64 54.90 -12.45 -65.25
CA THR A 64 55.57 -12.91 -64.01
C THR A 64 56.18 -11.77 -63.19
N ALA A 65 56.42 -10.60 -63.80
CA ALA A 65 56.89 -9.39 -63.12
C ALA A 65 56.51 -8.12 -63.91
N GLY A 66 56.05 -7.08 -63.22
CA GLY A 66 55.69 -5.77 -63.82
C GLY A 66 54.29 -5.27 -63.45
N VAL A 67 53.95 -4.06 -63.90
CA VAL A 67 52.63 -3.45 -63.71
C VAL A 67 51.77 -3.72 -64.94
N ALA A 68 50.69 -4.48 -64.78
CA ALA A 68 49.68 -4.66 -65.82
C ALA A 68 48.59 -3.57 -65.69
N THR A 69 48.55 -2.64 -66.64
CA THR A 69 47.45 -1.66 -66.75
C THR A 69 46.41 -2.17 -67.76
N ALA A 70 45.21 -2.51 -67.30
CA ALA A 70 44.11 -2.98 -68.14
C ALA A 70 42.79 -2.30 -67.76
N ASN A 71 41.91 -2.07 -68.74
CA ASN A 71 40.57 -1.53 -68.49
C ASN A 71 39.63 -2.55 -67.83
N GLN A 72 39.90 -3.85 -68.02
CA GLN A 72 39.17 -4.96 -67.44
C GLN A 72 40.11 -6.15 -67.29
N PHE A 73 40.04 -6.83 -66.14
CA PHE A 73 40.62 -8.16 -65.95
C PHE A 73 39.50 -9.18 -66.13
N SER A 74 39.68 -10.17 -67.01
CA SER A 74 38.68 -11.21 -67.30
C SER A 74 38.78 -12.43 -66.37
N GLY A 75 39.67 -12.40 -65.39
CA GLY A 75 39.89 -13.47 -64.41
C GLY A 75 40.14 -12.92 -63.01
N ASN A 76 40.44 -13.83 -62.07
CA ASN A 76 40.70 -13.48 -60.67
C ASN A 76 41.91 -12.55 -60.56
N ILE A 77 41.80 -11.52 -59.74
CA ILE A 77 42.93 -10.69 -59.32
C ILE A 77 43.47 -11.29 -58.02
N THR A 78 44.67 -11.86 -58.06
CA THR A 78 45.37 -12.37 -56.87
C THR A 78 46.56 -11.45 -56.61
N GLY A 79 46.54 -10.71 -55.51
CA GLY A 79 47.63 -9.80 -55.15
C GLY A 79 47.85 -9.78 -53.64
N THR A 80 49.10 -9.68 -53.20
CA THR A 80 49.45 -9.58 -51.77
C THR A 80 48.87 -8.33 -51.12
N ALA A 81 48.70 -7.24 -51.89
CA ALA A 81 47.99 -6.02 -51.47
C ALA A 81 47.30 -5.39 -52.69
N ALA A 82 46.00 -5.63 -52.85
CA ALA A 82 45.19 -4.99 -53.89
C ALA A 82 44.48 -3.75 -53.33
N THR A 83 44.68 -2.58 -53.95
CA THR A 83 43.99 -1.33 -53.60
C THR A 83 43.06 -0.91 -54.72
N PHE A 84 41.79 -0.70 -54.40
CA PHE A 84 40.80 -0.14 -55.32
C PHE A 84 40.52 1.31 -54.91
N SER A 85 40.69 2.26 -55.83
CA SER A 85 40.51 3.70 -55.55
C SER A 85 39.06 4.17 -55.59
N GLY A 86 38.13 3.29 -55.93
CA GLY A 86 36.69 3.55 -55.98
C GLY A 86 35.90 2.41 -55.34
N ASN A 87 34.58 2.46 -55.51
CA ASN A 87 33.69 1.45 -54.95
C ASN A 87 33.99 0.05 -55.51
N VAL A 88 34.04 -0.94 -54.64
CA VAL A 88 34.16 -2.35 -55.00
C VAL A 88 32.77 -2.98 -54.94
N THR A 89 32.26 -3.44 -56.08
CA THR A 89 31.01 -4.22 -56.14
C THR A 89 31.36 -5.70 -56.28
N VAL A 90 30.98 -6.53 -55.31
CA VAL A 90 31.15 -7.99 -55.36
C VAL A 90 29.82 -8.61 -55.75
N GLY A 91 29.74 -9.20 -56.94
CA GLY A 91 28.51 -9.86 -57.45
C GLY A 91 28.17 -11.19 -56.77
N GLY A 92 29.11 -11.73 -55.98
CA GLY A 92 28.97 -12.96 -55.20
C GLY A 92 29.07 -12.71 -53.69
N VAL A 93 29.48 -13.75 -52.95
CA VAL A 93 29.74 -13.69 -51.51
C VAL A 93 31.23 -13.54 -51.28
N LEU A 94 31.62 -12.68 -50.35
CA LEU A 94 32.98 -12.69 -49.81
C LEU A 94 33.05 -13.82 -48.78
N THR A 95 33.75 -14.92 -49.10
CA THR A 95 33.75 -16.16 -48.32
C THR A 95 34.74 -16.15 -47.15
N TYR A 96 34.39 -16.92 -46.11
CA TYR A 96 35.01 -16.94 -44.77
C TYR A 96 36.52 -17.29 -44.74
N ASP A 97 37.02 -18.10 -45.67
CA ASP A 97 38.41 -18.56 -45.63
C ASP A 97 39.43 -17.42 -45.80
N ASP A 98 39.03 -16.27 -46.36
CA ASP A 98 39.93 -15.17 -46.73
C ASP A 98 39.62 -13.83 -46.02
N VAL A 99 38.69 -13.79 -45.06
CA VAL A 99 38.33 -12.55 -44.34
C VAL A 99 38.52 -12.73 -42.84
N THR A 100 39.70 -12.36 -42.35
CA THR A 100 39.99 -12.30 -40.91
C THR A 100 39.31 -11.11 -40.22
N ASN A 101 39.15 -9.99 -40.94
CA ASN A 101 38.54 -8.77 -40.45
C ASN A 101 37.99 -7.93 -41.60
N VAL A 102 36.90 -7.23 -41.36
CA VAL A 102 36.43 -6.13 -42.20
C VAL A 102 36.52 -4.87 -41.35
N ASP A 103 37.51 -4.03 -41.61
CA ASP A 103 37.62 -2.71 -40.99
C ASP A 103 36.68 -1.73 -41.68
N SER A 104 35.40 -1.80 -41.31
CA SER A 104 34.38 -0.88 -41.81
C SER A 104 34.41 0.40 -40.99
N LEU A 105 34.84 1.51 -41.60
CA LEU A 105 34.69 2.86 -41.02
C LEU A 105 33.21 3.29 -40.92
N GLY A 106 32.31 2.61 -41.64
CA GLY A 106 30.89 2.93 -41.73
C GLY A 106 29.97 1.77 -41.38
N ILE A 107 28.79 1.75 -42.00
CA ILE A 107 27.72 0.79 -41.70
C ILE A 107 28.02 -0.58 -42.32
N ILE A 108 27.88 -1.63 -41.51
CA ILE A 108 27.82 -3.01 -42.00
C ILE A 108 26.36 -3.32 -42.35
N THR A 109 26.07 -3.59 -43.62
CA THR A 109 24.75 -4.04 -44.07
C THR A 109 24.81 -5.52 -44.48
N ALA A 110 23.87 -6.32 -44.00
CA ALA A 110 23.73 -7.73 -44.34
C ALA A 110 22.32 -8.01 -44.89
N ARG A 111 22.21 -8.87 -45.91
CA ARG A 111 20.91 -9.17 -46.56
C ARG A 111 19.95 -9.97 -45.68
N SER A 112 20.46 -10.66 -44.66
CA SER A 112 19.67 -11.46 -43.72
C SER A 112 19.96 -10.98 -42.29
N GLY A 113 20.88 -11.62 -41.57
CA GLY A 113 21.32 -11.19 -40.25
C GLY A 113 22.83 -11.07 -40.15
N VAL A 114 23.29 -10.52 -39.03
CA VAL A 114 24.68 -10.56 -38.60
C VAL A 114 24.79 -11.67 -37.57
N SER A 115 25.64 -12.67 -37.83
CA SER A 115 25.95 -13.70 -36.82
C SER A 115 26.98 -13.12 -35.85
N ILE A 116 26.66 -13.19 -34.56
CA ILE A 116 27.49 -12.66 -33.47
C ILE A 116 27.75 -13.83 -32.53
N ALA A 117 29.03 -14.12 -32.28
CA ALA A 117 29.40 -15.23 -31.42
C ALA A 117 29.14 -14.94 -29.94
N ASP A 118 29.37 -13.70 -29.49
CA ASP A 118 29.15 -13.31 -28.08
C ASP A 118 28.77 -11.85 -27.94
N SER A 119 29.58 -10.88 -28.38
CA SER A 119 29.40 -9.48 -27.96
C SER A 119 29.35 -8.44 -29.07
N ILE A 120 28.69 -7.32 -28.75
CA ILE A 120 28.79 -6.03 -29.44
C ILE A 120 29.30 -5.03 -28.40
N PHE A 121 30.41 -4.35 -28.67
CA PHE A 121 31.07 -3.43 -27.74
C PHE A 121 31.58 -2.18 -28.45
N HIS A 122 31.99 -1.17 -27.69
CA HIS A 122 32.53 0.08 -28.23
C HIS A 122 34.05 0.00 -28.41
N THR A 123 34.59 0.55 -29.50
CA THR A 123 36.05 0.63 -29.70
C THR A 123 36.69 1.43 -28.56
N GLY A 124 37.66 0.83 -27.87
CA GLY A 124 38.32 1.45 -26.72
C GLY A 124 37.59 1.28 -25.38
N ASP A 125 36.35 0.77 -25.38
CA ASP A 125 35.59 0.40 -24.18
C ASP A 125 34.96 -0.99 -24.36
N THR A 126 35.76 -2.01 -24.01
CA THR A 126 35.37 -3.43 -24.15
C THR A 126 34.59 -3.95 -22.96
N ASN A 127 34.42 -3.15 -21.90
CA ASN A 127 33.72 -3.54 -20.68
C ASN A 127 32.29 -2.98 -20.60
N THR A 128 31.86 -2.30 -21.67
CA THR A 128 30.47 -1.93 -21.93
C THR A 128 29.99 -2.65 -23.18
N ALA A 129 29.16 -3.67 -23.02
CA ALA A 129 28.78 -4.57 -24.10
C ALA A 129 27.34 -5.08 -24.00
N ILE A 130 26.77 -5.42 -25.16
CA ILE A 130 25.64 -6.35 -25.26
C ILE A 130 26.23 -7.73 -25.49
N ARG A 131 25.79 -8.76 -24.75
CA ARG A 131 26.33 -10.12 -24.87
C ARG A 131 25.27 -11.20 -25.08
N PHE A 132 25.73 -12.32 -25.64
CA PHE A 132 25.00 -13.55 -25.91
C PHE A 132 25.73 -14.74 -25.22
N PRO A 133 25.84 -14.73 -23.88
CA PRO A 133 26.75 -15.61 -23.15
C PRO A 133 26.32 -17.09 -23.13
N ALA A 134 25.08 -17.38 -23.51
CA ALA A 134 24.52 -18.72 -23.62
C ALA A 134 23.37 -18.74 -24.63
N ALA A 135 22.94 -19.93 -25.04
CA ALA A 135 21.76 -20.09 -25.88
C ALA A 135 20.54 -19.41 -25.22
N ASP A 136 19.79 -18.67 -26.04
CA ASP A 136 18.58 -17.95 -25.64
C ASP A 136 18.77 -17.00 -24.44
N THR A 137 20.02 -16.56 -24.16
CA THR A 137 20.35 -15.64 -23.07
C THR A 137 20.94 -14.36 -23.64
N PHE A 138 20.48 -13.23 -23.10
CA PHE A 138 20.87 -11.90 -23.54
C PHE A 138 21.26 -11.05 -22.33
N THR A 139 22.39 -10.33 -22.39
CA THR A 139 22.82 -9.49 -21.27
C THR A 139 23.36 -8.12 -21.71
N VAL A 140 23.36 -7.18 -20.79
CA VAL A 140 24.02 -5.87 -20.91
C VAL A 140 25.03 -5.72 -19.79
N GLU A 141 26.27 -5.44 -20.14
CA GLU A 141 27.37 -5.18 -19.22
C GLU A 141 27.76 -3.71 -19.26
N THR A 142 28.10 -3.14 -18.09
CA THR A 142 28.72 -1.82 -17.96
C THR A 142 29.85 -1.90 -16.95
N ALA A 143 30.99 -1.25 -17.24
CA ALA A 143 32.17 -1.30 -16.38
C ALA A 143 32.64 -2.73 -16.04
N GLY A 144 32.36 -3.70 -16.94
CA GLY A 144 32.76 -5.10 -16.81
C GLY A 144 31.86 -5.96 -15.92
N ALA A 145 30.71 -5.43 -15.49
CA ALA A 145 29.72 -6.16 -14.70
C ALA A 145 28.39 -6.26 -15.45
N GLU A 146 27.70 -7.40 -15.32
CA GLU A 146 26.35 -7.59 -15.82
C GLU A 146 25.36 -6.71 -15.05
N THR A 147 24.58 -5.92 -15.78
CA THR A 147 23.58 -4.99 -15.21
C THR A 147 22.16 -5.36 -15.56
N LEU A 148 21.94 -5.96 -16.74
CA LEU A 148 20.66 -6.47 -17.19
C LEU A 148 20.84 -7.84 -17.82
N ARG A 149 19.90 -8.75 -17.57
CA ARG A 149 19.84 -10.09 -18.17
C ARG A 149 18.42 -10.43 -18.58
N ILE A 150 18.28 -11.15 -19.69
CA ILE A 150 17.11 -11.94 -20.04
C ILE A 150 17.56 -13.39 -20.11
N THR A 151 16.96 -14.26 -19.30
CA THR A 151 17.26 -15.69 -19.28
C THR A 151 16.59 -16.41 -20.45
N SER A 152 16.99 -17.65 -20.71
CA SER A 152 16.30 -18.54 -21.67
C SER A 152 14.85 -18.84 -21.31
N GLY A 153 14.47 -18.67 -20.04
CA GLY A 153 13.07 -18.75 -19.58
C GLY A 153 12.26 -17.49 -19.84
N GLY A 154 12.90 -16.39 -20.26
CA GLY A 154 12.27 -15.07 -20.48
C GLY A 154 12.22 -14.16 -19.25
N ASP A 155 12.83 -14.57 -18.13
CA ASP A 155 12.89 -13.75 -16.91
C ASP A 155 13.92 -12.63 -17.08
N VAL A 156 13.56 -11.43 -16.64
CA VAL A 156 14.39 -10.23 -16.73
C VAL A 156 14.99 -9.90 -15.36
N GLY A 157 16.31 -9.85 -15.27
CA GLY A 157 17.05 -9.37 -14.09
C GLY A 157 17.66 -8.00 -14.34
N ILE A 158 17.57 -7.11 -13.37
CA ILE A 158 18.34 -5.85 -13.32
C ILE A 158 19.08 -5.83 -11.99
N GLY A 159 20.42 -5.76 -12.02
CA GLY A 159 21.27 -5.87 -10.83
C GLY A 159 21.43 -7.30 -10.28
N THR A 160 20.85 -8.31 -10.94
CA THR A 160 21.00 -9.74 -10.58
C THR A 160 21.25 -10.58 -11.84
N ASN A 161 22.05 -11.64 -11.71
CA ASN A 161 22.36 -12.58 -12.80
C ASN A 161 21.54 -13.88 -12.74
N ASN A 162 20.70 -14.04 -11.72
CA ASN A 162 19.87 -15.21 -11.50
C ASN A 162 18.46 -14.77 -11.05
N PRO A 163 17.68 -14.09 -11.92
CA PRO A 163 16.34 -13.64 -11.56
C PRO A 163 15.45 -14.84 -11.21
N GLY A 164 14.74 -14.75 -10.08
CA GLY A 164 13.82 -15.79 -9.59
C GLY A 164 12.36 -15.59 -10.04
N THR A 165 12.06 -14.50 -10.74
CA THR A 165 10.72 -14.16 -11.25
C THR A 165 10.82 -13.43 -12.59
N THR A 166 9.68 -13.24 -13.27
CA THR A 166 9.62 -12.62 -14.61
C THR A 166 10.30 -11.25 -14.72
N LEU A 167 10.26 -10.44 -13.65
CA LEU A 167 11.05 -9.22 -13.56
C LEU A 167 11.56 -9.07 -12.12
N GLU A 168 12.87 -9.13 -11.96
CA GLU A 168 13.55 -8.87 -10.69
C GLU A 168 14.47 -7.66 -10.84
N VAL A 169 14.26 -6.64 -10.01
CA VAL A 169 15.15 -5.49 -9.88
C VAL A 169 15.77 -5.58 -8.51
N PHE A 170 17.07 -5.87 -8.48
CA PHE A 170 17.80 -6.25 -7.27
C PHE A 170 18.77 -5.13 -6.86
N THR A 171 18.89 -4.94 -5.54
CA THR A 171 19.97 -4.19 -4.90
C THR A 171 20.32 -4.88 -3.58
N ASP A 172 21.58 -4.81 -3.18
CA ASP A 172 22.11 -5.26 -1.88
C ASP A 172 22.44 -4.08 -0.94
N ASP A 173 22.04 -2.85 -1.30
CA ASP A 173 22.18 -1.68 -0.45
C ASP A 173 21.25 -1.74 0.78
N ASP A 174 21.84 -1.77 1.98
CA ASP A 174 21.13 -1.73 3.26
C ASP A 174 20.76 -0.31 3.74
N THR A 175 21.05 0.72 2.94
CA THR A 175 20.76 2.11 3.29
C THR A 175 19.37 2.52 2.82
N ASP A 176 18.42 2.69 3.75
CA ASP A 176 17.09 3.21 3.45
C ASP A 176 17.15 4.71 3.07
N ILE A 177 16.05 5.28 2.58
CA ILE A 177 15.83 6.72 2.44
C ILE A 177 15.72 7.33 3.86
N SER A 178 16.84 7.37 4.58
CA SER A 178 16.95 7.89 5.93
C SER A 178 17.38 9.35 5.90
N GLY A 179 16.45 10.26 5.59
CA GLY A 179 16.75 11.69 5.63
C GLY A 179 15.51 12.55 5.49
N ASN A 180 15.27 13.42 6.48
CA ASN A 180 14.27 14.49 6.49
C ASN A 180 14.53 15.60 5.43
N THR A 181 15.33 15.30 4.39
CA THR A 181 15.74 16.21 3.32
C THR A 181 15.25 15.61 2.00
N GLY A 182 14.14 16.13 1.50
CA GLY A 182 13.33 15.59 0.39
C GLY A 182 13.97 15.60 -1.01
N THR A 183 15.23 15.19 -1.15
CA THR A 183 15.96 15.18 -2.43
C THR A 183 16.68 13.87 -2.77
N ASN A 184 16.68 12.87 -1.88
CA ASN A 184 17.44 11.63 -2.14
C ASN A 184 16.61 10.65 -2.99
N ASN A 185 16.71 10.80 -4.32
CA ASN A 185 16.29 9.80 -5.29
C ASN A 185 17.28 8.61 -5.41
N THR A 186 18.33 8.59 -4.58
CA THR A 186 19.49 7.71 -4.75
C THR A 186 19.22 6.25 -4.36
N ASN A 187 18.20 5.99 -3.53
CA ASN A 187 17.99 4.66 -2.93
C ASN A 187 16.63 4.03 -3.31
N SER A 188 15.92 4.55 -4.33
CA SER A 188 14.68 3.93 -4.83
C SER A 188 14.98 2.88 -5.90
N ILE A 189 14.66 1.61 -5.66
CA ILE A 189 14.78 0.53 -6.66
C ILE A 189 13.86 0.77 -7.87
N LEU A 190 12.63 1.25 -7.63
CA LEU A 190 11.68 1.62 -8.68
C LEU A 190 11.09 3.00 -8.39
N ARG A 191 11.31 3.95 -9.30
CA ARG A 191 10.72 5.30 -9.23
C ARG A 191 9.57 5.44 -10.21
N LEU A 192 8.36 5.62 -9.70
CA LEU A 192 7.19 5.95 -10.49
C LEU A 192 6.91 7.46 -10.36
N PHE A 193 7.11 8.23 -11.44
CA PHE A 193 7.05 9.69 -11.39
C PHE A 193 6.05 10.27 -12.38
N ASN A 194 5.10 11.06 -11.86
CA ASN A 194 4.20 11.89 -12.66
C ASN A 194 4.65 13.35 -12.54
N LYS A 195 5.18 13.90 -13.64
CA LYS A 195 5.74 15.27 -13.68
C LYS A 195 4.68 16.37 -13.67
N ASN A 196 3.40 16.03 -13.82
CA ASN A 196 2.35 17.03 -13.89
C ASN A 196 2.18 17.71 -12.52
N GLY A 197 2.05 19.04 -12.53
CA GLY A 197 1.89 19.87 -11.33
C GLY A 197 3.17 20.62 -10.93
N SER A 198 2.97 21.73 -10.23
CA SER A 198 3.98 22.60 -9.61
C SER A 198 3.45 23.09 -8.27
N ASP A 199 4.22 23.91 -7.55
CA ASP A 199 3.73 24.62 -6.38
C ASP A 199 2.43 25.38 -6.72
N GLY A 200 1.40 25.22 -5.88
CA GLY A 200 0.07 25.76 -6.09
C GLY A 200 -0.79 25.06 -7.16
N THR A 201 -0.29 24.03 -7.85
CA THR A 201 -1.03 23.32 -8.91
C THR A 201 -0.92 21.78 -8.81
N GLY A 202 -1.71 21.05 -9.61
CA GLY A 202 -1.57 19.59 -9.78
C GLY A 202 -2.16 18.71 -8.67
N VAL A 203 -3.10 19.24 -7.87
CA VAL A 203 -3.91 18.39 -6.97
C VAL A 203 -4.61 17.31 -7.81
N ASN A 204 -4.70 16.09 -7.28
CA ASN A 204 -5.20 14.87 -7.92
C ASN A 204 -4.27 14.22 -8.96
N ASN A 205 -3.08 14.77 -9.22
CA ASN A 205 -2.07 14.03 -9.98
C ASN A 205 -1.58 12.85 -9.15
N TYR A 206 -1.41 11.69 -9.78
CA TYR A 206 -1.09 10.46 -9.09
C TYR A 206 -0.01 9.66 -9.80
N THR A 207 0.59 8.76 -9.05
CA THR A 207 1.39 7.63 -9.54
C THR A 207 0.93 6.37 -8.82
N GLY A 208 1.13 5.18 -9.40
CA GLY A 208 0.69 3.96 -8.74
C GLY A 208 0.92 2.68 -9.52
N ILE A 209 0.55 1.58 -8.88
CA ILE A 209 0.64 0.22 -9.41
C ILE A 209 -0.77 -0.35 -9.48
N ARG A 210 -1.09 -1.02 -10.60
CA ARG A 210 -2.36 -1.70 -10.83
C ARG A 210 -2.16 -3.20 -10.84
N PHE A 211 -3.05 -3.91 -10.14
CA PHE A 211 -3.14 -5.36 -10.12
C PHE A 211 -4.42 -5.77 -10.84
N ASP A 212 -4.33 -6.67 -11.81
CA ASP A 212 -5.48 -7.19 -12.53
C ASP A 212 -5.45 -8.71 -12.61
N VAL A 213 -6.62 -9.33 -12.45
CA VAL A 213 -6.82 -10.76 -12.65
C VAL A 213 -7.98 -10.98 -13.62
N ALA A 214 -7.79 -11.95 -14.53
CA ALA A 214 -8.70 -12.34 -15.63
C ALA A 214 -8.85 -11.32 -16.77
N ASN A 215 -9.48 -11.75 -17.87
CA ASN A 215 -9.88 -10.90 -19.00
C ASN A 215 -11.42 -10.77 -18.99
N GLY A 216 -11.98 -9.55 -19.08
CA GLY A 216 -13.43 -9.32 -18.95
C GLY A 216 -13.87 -8.79 -17.59
N ALA A 217 -14.56 -9.61 -16.77
CA ALA A 217 -14.99 -9.26 -15.40
C ALA A 217 -13.79 -9.17 -14.43
N ARG A 218 -12.83 -8.29 -14.75
CA ARG A 218 -11.54 -8.13 -14.08
C ARG A 218 -11.72 -7.81 -12.60
N SER A 219 -10.99 -8.52 -11.76
CA SER A 219 -10.71 -8.10 -10.39
C SER A 219 -9.51 -7.16 -10.45
N SER A 220 -9.70 -5.91 -10.03
CA SER A 220 -8.68 -4.87 -10.15
C SER A 220 -8.45 -4.19 -8.81
N ALA A 221 -7.19 -4.01 -8.44
CA ALA A 221 -6.78 -3.26 -7.26
C ALA A 221 -5.66 -2.28 -7.61
N TYR A 222 -5.54 -1.22 -6.82
CA TYR A 222 -4.61 -0.13 -7.05
C TYR A 222 -3.94 0.29 -5.75
N LEU A 223 -2.64 0.51 -5.84
CA LEU A 223 -1.85 1.20 -4.84
C LEU A 223 -1.40 2.51 -5.46
N ASN A 224 -1.96 3.62 -5.01
CA ASN A 224 -1.69 4.94 -5.59
C ASN A 224 -1.09 5.87 -4.54
N TYR A 225 -0.24 6.78 -4.98
CA TYR A 225 0.08 8.00 -4.25
C TYR A 225 -0.49 9.19 -5.03
N VAL A 226 -1.38 9.96 -4.40
CA VAL A 226 -2.03 11.12 -5.01
C VAL A 226 -1.53 12.41 -4.37
N ARG A 227 -1.25 13.43 -5.17
CA ARG A 227 -0.95 14.78 -4.69
C ARG A 227 -2.22 15.44 -4.16
N THR A 228 -2.19 15.88 -2.90
CA THR A 228 -3.32 16.56 -2.24
C THR A 228 -3.05 18.05 -2.02
N GLY A 229 -1.80 18.49 -2.18
CA GLY A 229 -1.37 19.87 -2.04
C GLY A 229 0.14 19.99 -2.24
N ASP A 230 0.70 21.15 -1.95
CA ASP A 230 2.14 21.38 -2.02
C ASP A 230 2.89 20.49 -1.04
N ASN A 231 3.90 19.78 -1.58
CA ASN A 231 4.72 18.79 -0.87
C ASN A 231 3.92 17.73 -0.09
N GLN A 232 2.63 17.57 -0.42
CA GLN A 232 1.69 16.71 0.30
C GLN A 232 1.02 15.74 -0.65
N GLY A 233 0.78 14.54 -0.12
CA GLY A 233 -0.01 13.54 -0.80
C GLY A 233 -0.69 12.60 0.16
N ALA A 234 -1.30 11.57 -0.41
CA ALA A 234 -1.88 10.47 0.33
C ALA A 234 -1.66 9.15 -0.43
N PHE A 235 -1.34 8.10 0.31
CA PHE A 235 -1.44 6.74 -0.19
C PHE A 235 -2.92 6.31 -0.21
N LEU A 236 -3.36 5.77 -1.33
CA LEU A 236 -4.71 5.28 -1.54
C LEU A 236 -4.69 3.80 -1.92
N PHE A 237 -5.53 3.02 -1.27
CA PHE A 237 -5.79 1.62 -1.59
C PHE A 237 -7.19 1.53 -2.15
N LYS A 238 -7.30 1.16 -3.43
CA LYS A 238 -8.58 1.07 -4.13
C LYS A 238 -8.76 -0.34 -4.68
N ALA A 239 -9.98 -0.83 -4.66
CA ALA A 239 -10.32 -2.08 -5.34
C ALA A 239 -11.66 -1.95 -6.04
N ARG A 240 -11.80 -2.65 -7.16
CA ARG A 240 -13.09 -2.80 -7.82
C ARG A 240 -14.01 -3.62 -6.93
N ASN A 241 -15.18 -3.08 -6.58
CA ASN A 241 -16.20 -3.83 -5.82
C ASN A 241 -17.52 -4.05 -6.60
N ALA A 242 -17.64 -3.47 -7.80
CA ALA A 242 -18.73 -3.72 -8.75
C ALA A 242 -18.30 -3.33 -10.18
N SER A 243 -19.19 -3.49 -11.17
CA SER A 243 -18.86 -3.30 -12.60
C SER A 243 -18.13 -1.98 -12.92
N SER A 244 -18.51 -0.85 -12.31
CA SER A 244 -17.86 0.45 -12.54
C SER A 244 -17.50 1.18 -11.25
N SER A 245 -17.37 0.46 -10.14
CA SER A 245 -17.15 1.02 -8.81
C SER A 245 -15.78 0.64 -8.28
N TYR A 246 -14.99 1.65 -7.93
CA TYR A 246 -13.64 1.55 -7.39
C TYR A 246 -13.52 2.41 -6.14
N PRO A 247 -14.20 2.03 -5.04
CA PRO A 247 -14.12 2.78 -3.80
C PRO A 247 -12.68 2.85 -3.32
N GLU A 248 -12.40 3.93 -2.59
CA GLU A 248 -11.24 4.00 -1.73
C GLU A 248 -11.53 3.21 -0.45
N LEU A 249 -10.72 2.19 -0.19
CA LEU A 249 -10.88 1.31 0.96
C LEU A 249 -10.03 1.77 2.14
N LEU A 250 -8.83 2.26 1.84
CA LEU A 250 -7.91 2.81 2.84
C LEU A 250 -7.18 4.03 2.28
N ARG A 251 -6.96 5.02 3.15
CA ARG A 251 -6.14 6.21 2.89
C ARG A 251 -5.12 6.42 3.99
N ILE A 252 -3.91 6.81 3.64
CA ILE A 252 -2.92 7.35 4.59
C ILE A 252 -2.51 8.73 4.09
N THR A 253 -2.80 9.78 4.85
CA THR A 253 -2.46 11.15 4.47
C THR A 253 -1.01 11.48 4.84
N SER A 254 -0.45 12.52 4.21
CA SER A 254 0.86 13.10 4.60
C SER A 254 0.89 13.67 6.03
N ALA A 255 -0.27 13.88 6.66
CA ALA A 255 -0.38 14.23 8.08
C ALA A 255 -0.38 12.98 9.00
N GLY A 256 -0.26 11.77 8.45
CA GLY A 256 -0.25 10.51 9.20
C GLY A 256 -1.63 9.99 9.60
N LEU A 257 -2.72 10.53 9.02
CA LEU A 257 -4.08 10.07 9.30
C LEU A 257 -4.42 8.87 8.41
N VAL A 258 -4.97 7.82 9.02
CA VAL A 258 -5.41 6.59 8.37
C VAL A 258 -6.93 6.56 8.33
N GLY A 259 -7.52 6.51 7.14
CA GLY A 259 -8.95 6.30 6.95
C GLY A 259 -9.22 4.90 6.41
N ILE A 260 -10.13 4.15 7.02
CA ILE A 260 -10.66 2.88 6.50
C ILE A 260 -12.13 3.11 6.17
N GLY A 261 -12.49 3.04 4.88
CA GLY A 261 -13.82 3.43 4.41
C GLY A 261 -14.11 4.94 4.48
N SER A 262 -13.12 5.77 4.83
CA SER A 262 -13.21 7.23 4.94
C SER A 262 -12.16 7.89 4.05
N ALA A 263 -12.60 8.68 3.07
CA ALA A 263 -11.69 9.45 2.19
C ALA A 263 -11.20 10.75 2.83
N THR A 264 -11.80 11.14 3.94
CA THR A 264 -11.51 12.38 4.68
C THR A 264 -11.35 12.06 6.17
N PRO A 265 -10.34 11.25 6.55
CA PRO A 265 -10.12 10.92 7.94
C PRO A 265 -9.85 12.19 8.75
N THR A 266 -10.57 12.37 9.85
CA THR A 266 -10.40 13.49 10.79
C THR A 266 -9.69 13.09 12.07
N PHE A 267 -9.34 11.81 12.19
CA PHE A 267 -8.62 11.18 13.31
C PHE A 267 -7.39 10.45 12.78
N THR A 268 -6.41 10.17 13.64
CA THR A 268 -5.22 9.37 13.28
C THR A 268 -5.61 8.01 12.71
N ALA A 269 -6.67 7.38 13.24
CA ALA A 269 -7.34 6.22 12.67
C ALA A 269 -8.85 6.46 12.66
N ASP A 270 -9.44 6.55 11.48
CA ASP A 270 -10.88 6.74 11.27
C ASP A 270 -11.46 5.53 10.52
N ILE A 271 -12.27 4.73 11.20
CA ILE A 271 -12.97 3.58 10.63
C ILE A 271 -14.43 3.97 10.39
N LEU A 272 -14.83 3.99 9.13
CA LEU A 272 -16.14 4.45 8.71
C LEU A 272 -16.93 3.36 7.97
N SER A 273 -18.16 3.14 8.42
CA SER A 273 -19.20 2.44 7.67
C SER A 273 -20.41 3.35 7.51
N GLY A 274 -20.79 3.70 6.29
CA GLY A 274 -21.92 4.59 6.03
C GLY A 274 -21.50 6.06 5.94
N VAL A 275 -22.31 6.97 6.49
CA VAL A 275 -22.11 8.42 6.34
C VAL A 275 -21.24 8.94 7.49
N GLN A 276 -20.20 9.73 7.16
CA GLN A 276 -19.35 10.38 8.16
C GLN A 276 -20.12 11.49 8.87
N ASN A 277 -19.93 11.62 10.18
CA ASN A 277 -20.46 12.77 10.91
C ASN A 277 -19.63 14.02 10.59
N THR A 278 -20.24 15.04 9.97
CA THR A 278 -19.56 16.28 9.55
C THR A 278 -19.80 17.39 10.57
N GLY A 279 -18.83 17.66 11.44
CA GLY A 279 -18.84 18.78 12.37
C GLY A 279 -17.45 18.96 12.98
N ALA A 280 -17.00 20.22 13.15
CA ALA A 280 -15.74 20.52 13.83
C ALA A 280 -15.86 20.03 15.27
N ASN A 281 -15.36 18.83 15.52
CA ASN A 281 -15.64 18.12 16.76
C ASN A 281 -14.57 18.50 17.79
N ILE A 282 -14.78 19.67 18.41
CA ILE A 282 -13.83 20.37 19.30
C ILE A 282 -13.35 19.50 20.48
N ASN A 283 -14.07 18.41 20.81
CA ASN A 283 -13.79 17.55 21.95
C ASN A 283 -13.32 16.13 21.59
N ASN A 284 -13.06 15.81 20.32
CA ASN A 284 -12.69 14.45 19.95
C ASN A 284 -11.22 14.12 20.28
N PRO A 285 -10.95 12.98 20.93
CA PRO A 285 -9.58 12.48 21.06
C PRO A 285 -9.06 12.18 19.65
N SER A 286 -7.96 12.81 19.23
CA SER A 286 -7.47 12.77 17.85
C SER A 286 -7.03 11.40 17.33
N GLN A 287 -7.15 10.33 18.13
CA GLN A 287 -6.55 9.02 17.85
C GLN A 287 -7.46 8.05 17.07
N LEU A 288 -8.58 7.57 17.65
CA LEU A 288 -9.42 6.53 17.04
C LEU A 288 -10.90 6.97 16.96
N SER A 289 -11.49 6.80 15.78
CA SER A 289 -12.93 6.90 15.53
C SER A 289 -13.44 5.60 14.90
N VAL A 290 -14.57 5.10 15.40
CA VAL A 290 -15.31 3.99 14.79
C VAL A 290 -16.76 4.44 14.59
N THR A 291 -17.09 4.77 13.35
CA THR A 291 -18.40 5.33 12.98
C THR A 291 -19.20 4.34 12.14
N GLY A 292 -20.45 4.10 12.53
CA GLY A 292 -21.37 3.22 11.81
C GLY A 292 -22.83 3.57 12.10
N PRO A 293 -23.80 2.98 11.37
CA PRO A 293 -25.22 3.16 11.67
C PRO A 293 -25.56 2.71 13.10
N ASN A 294 -26.54 3.38 13.74
CA ASN A 294 -27.01 3.04 15.08
C ASN A 294 -27.40 1.56 15.18
N LYS A 295 -27.01 0.92 16.27
CA LYS A 295 -27.40 -0.46 16.61
C LYS A 295 -28.28 -0.43 17.85
N SER A 296 -29.45 -1.07 17.78
CA SER A 296 -30.33 -1.20 18.95
C SER A 296 -29.66 -2.05 20.02
N LEU A 297 -29.73 -1.58 21.26
CA LEU A 297 -29.16 -2.26 22.43
C LEU A 297 -29.66 -3.71 22.55
N THR A 298 -30.95 -3.96 22.28
CA THR A 298 -31.60 -5.26 22.51
C THR A 298 -31.51 -6.22 21.32
N ALA A 299 -31.10 -5.74 20.15
CA ALA A 299 -30.96 -6.56 18.94
C ALA A 299 -29.54 -7.16 18.78
N GLY A 300 -28.67 -7.01 19.79
CA GLY A 300 -27.37 -7.68 19.85
C GLY A 300 -26.25 -7.03 19.01
N GLY A 301 -26.34 -5.73 18.72
CA GLY A 301 -25.33 -5.02 17.92
C GLY A 301 -24.65 -3.87 18.67
N ALA A 302 -23.42 -3.57 18.29
CA ALA A 302 -22.69 -2.37 18.69
C ALA A 302 -21.86 -1.86 17.51
N ASN A 303 -21.51 -0.57 17.51
CA ASN A 303 -20.58 -0.01 16.53
C ASN A 303 -19.16 -0.61 16.69
N VAL A 304 -18.78 -0.93 17.93
CA VAL A 304 -17.55 -1.64 18.26
C VAL A 304 -17.92 -2.99 18.86
N PHE A 305 -17.47 -4.06 18.23
CA PHE A 305 -17.66 -5.42 18.72
C PHE A 305 -16.36 -5.92 19.37
N ILE A 306 -16.40 -6.17 20.68
CA ILE A 306 -15.26 -6.68 21.47
C ILE A 306 -15.59 -8.11 21.89
N ASN A 307 -14.87 -9.10 21.36
CA ASN A 307 -15.13 -10.52 21.62
C ASN A 307 -13.92 -11.22 22.26
N SER A 308 -14.20 -12.31 22.98
CA SER A 308 -13.20 -13.30 23.38
C SER A 308 -13.39 -14.56 22.54
N ASN A 309 -12.29 -15.20 22.18
CA ASN A 309 -12.27 -16.49 21.50
C ASN A 309 -11.97 -17.67 22.46
N SER A 310 -11.98 -17.43 23.77
CA SER A 310 -11.85 -18.49 24.76
C SER A 310 -13.05 -19.44 24.69
N ASP A 311 -12.82 -20.71 25.02
CA ASP A 311 -13.88 -21.71 25.16
C ASP A 311 -14.95 -21.25 26.17
N LEU A 312 -16.20 -21.73 25.98
CA LEU A 312 -17.32 -21.37 26.83
C LEU A 312 -17.05 -21.75 28.30
N ALA A 313 -16.93 -20.74 29.16
CA ALA A 313 -16.86 -20.92 30.61
C ALA A 313 -17.59 -19.78 31.36
N ALA A 314 -17.68 -19.89 32.68
CA ALA A 314 -18.08 -18.75 33.50
C ALA A 314 -17.01 -17.66 33.42
N ASP A 315 -17.42 -16.39 33.53
CA ASP A 315 -16.53 -15.22 33.48
C ASP A 315 -15.73 -15.06 32.18
N THR A 316 -16.10 -15.71 31.08
CA THR A 316 -15.47 -15.50 29.77
C THR A 316 -16.26 -14.51 28.93
N GLY A 317 -15.56 -13.55 28.31
CA GLY A 317 -16.16 -12.57 27.41
C GLY A 317 -15.22 -11.41 27.08
N GLY A 318 -15.70 -10.46 26.28
CA GLY A 318 -14.92 -9.31 25.81
C GLY A 318 -14.76 -8.23 26.89
N SER A 319 -13.66 -7.48 26.82
CA SER A 319 -13.37 -6.40 27.77
C SER A 319 -12.64 -5.22 27.13
N ILE A 320 -12.83 -4.04 27.71
CA ILE A 320 -12.09 -2.82 27.41
C ILE A 320 -11.30 -2.42 28.66
N ALA A 321 -10.03 -2.06 28.49
CA ALA A 321 -9.17 -1.59 29.57
C ALA A 321 -8.83 -0.10 29.39
N PHE A 322 -8.80 0.63 30.50
CA PHE A 322 -8.32 2.00 30.59
C PHE A 322 -7.00 1.99 31.35
N SER A 323 -5.93 2.44 30.70
CA SER A 323 -4.58 2.38 31.25
C SER A 323 -3.91 3.75 31.24
N GLY A 324 -2.88 3.91 32.06
CA GLY A 324 -2.08 5.12 32.13
C GLY A 324 -0.71 4.86 32.74
N ARG A 325 0.12 5.90 32.81
CA ARG A 325 1.44 5.80 33.47
C ARG A 325 1.23 5.72 34.97
N ASN A 326 1.80 4.70 35.61
CA ASN A 326 1.69 4.51 37.06
C ASN A 326 2.62 5.44 37.86
N THR A 327 3.72 5.84 37.24
CA THR A 327 4.81 6.56 37.90
C THR A 327 5.35 7.64 36.99
N THR A 328 5.92 8.70 37.57
CA THR A 328 6.57 9.79 36.83
C THR A 328 7.92 9.39 36.23
N SER A 329 8.57 8.35 36.75
CA SER A 329 9.91 7.89 36.33
C SER A 329 9.89 6.80 35.24
N SER A 330 8.70 6.36 34.80
CA SER A 330 8.55 5.31 33.80
C SER A 330 7.42 5.64 32.82
N THR A 331 7.59 5.23 31.58
CA THR A 331 6.55 5.27 30.55
C THR A 331 5.68 4.01 30.52
N ASN A 332 5.93 3.05 31.43
CA ASN A 332 5.15 1.81 31.52
C ASN A 332 3.68 2.11 31.78
N SER A 333 2.82 1.50 30.96
CA SER A 333 1.37 1.59 31.11
C SER A 333 0.87 0.53 32.08
N VAL A 334 0.00 0.91 33.02
CA VAL A 334 -0.74 -0.01 33.89
C VAL A 334 -2.24 0.21 33.71
N VAL A 335 -3.03 -0.85 33.89
CA VAL A 335 -4.49 -0.74 33.82
C VAL A 335 -5.01 -0.09 35.10
N HIS A 336 -5.80 0.97 34.95
CA HIS A 336 -6.48 1.66 36.04
C HIS A 336 -7.92 1.18 36.21
N ALA A 337 -8.58 0.79 35.12
CA ALA A 337 -9.93 0.27 35.15
C ALA A 337 -10.22 -0.65 33.95
N THR A 338 -11.21 -1.52 34.09
CA THR A 338 -11.72 -2.37 33.00
C THR A 338 -13.24 -2.44 33.02
N ILE A 339 -13.83 -2.53 31.83
CA ILE A 339 -15.23 -2.88 31.62
C ILE A 339 -15.26 -4.23 30.93
N LYS A 340 -16.11 -5.15 31.40
CA LYS A 340 -16.19 -6.51 30.86
C LYS A 340 -17.64 -6.97 30.75
N GLY A 341 -17.99 -7.51 29.59
CA GLY A 341 -19.20 -8.31 29.42
C GLY A 341 -18.81 -9.79 29.41
N ALA A 342 -19.41 -10.62 30.28
CA ALA A 342 -19.03 -12.03 30.39
C ALA A 342 -20.21 -12.94 30.73
N LYS A 343 -20.07 -14.23 30.41
CA LYS A 343 -21.03 -15.28 30.79
C LYS A 343 -21.11 -15.42 32.31
N GLU A 344 -22.32 -15.59 32.83
CA GLU A 344 -22.53 -15.88 34.26
C GLU A 344 -22.25 -17.34 34.63
N ASN A 345 -22.28 -18.25 33.65
CA ASN A 345 -22.08 -19.68 33.85
C ASN A 345 -21.62 -20.36 32.55
N ALA A 346 -21.09 -21.58 32.69
CA ALA A 346 -20.56 -22.40 31.60
C ALA A 346 -21.62 -23.24 30.86
N THR A 347 -22.92 -22.98 31.04
CA THR A 347 -23.99 -23.76 30.40
C THR A 347 -24.13 -23.35 28.94
N SER A 348 -23.98 -24.28 28.02
CA SER A 348 -24.17 -24.03 26.58
C SER A 348 -25.56 -23.48 26.28
N THR A 349 -25.67 -22.57 25.30
CA THR A 349 -26.90 -21.88 24.86
C THR A 349 -27.58 -20.98 25.90
N ASN A 350 -27.17 -21.01 27.17
CA ASN A 350 -27.65 -20.08 28.17
C ASN A 350 -27.08 -18.68 27.87
N GLY A 351 -27.94 -17.70 27.58
CA GLY A 351 -27.54 -16.33 27.24
C GLY A 351 -27.17 -15.45 28.43
N ASN A 352 -27.35 -15.93 29.67
CA ASN A 352 -27.17 -15.10 30.86
C ASN A 352 -25.71 -14.65 30.96
N SER A 353 -25.57 -13.33 31.12
CA SER A 353 -24.32 -12.59 31.08
C SER A 353 -24.43 -11.39 32.01
N TYR A 354 -23.28 -10.90 32.47
CA TYR A 354 -23.19 -9.69 33.28
C TYR A 354 -22.34 -8.63 32.58
N LEU A 355 -22.50 -7.38 33.02
CA LEU A 355 -21.58 -6.28 32.75
C LEU A 355 -20.92 -5.86 34.05
N ALA A 356 -19.59 -5.89 34.11
CA ALA A 356 -18.83 -5.55 35.30
C ALA A 356 -17.82 -4.42 35.06
N PHE A 357 -17.55 -3.68 36.13
CA PHE A 357 -16.57 -2.61 36.20
C PHE A 357 -15.58 -2.95 37.31
N ALA A 358 -14.31 -3.02 36.96
CA ALA A 358 -13.22 -3.22 37.91
C ALA A 358 -12.25 -2.05 37.86
N VAL A 359 -11.67 -1.71 39.02
CA VAL A 359 -10.69 -0.63 39.16
C VAL A 359 -9.48 -1.12 39.92
N GLN A 360 -8.32 -0.53 39.64
CA GLN A 360 -7.09 -0.86 40.35
C GLN A 360 -7.26 -0.49 41.82
N ASN A 361 -6.97 -1.44 42.70
CA ASN A 361 -6.92 -1.20 44.13
C ASN A 361 -5.49 -1.40 44.62
N HIS A 362 -4.92 -0.34 45.20
CA HIS A 362 -3.54 -0.39 45.70
C HIS A 362 -3.37 -1.44 46.79
N SER A 363 -4.28 -1.47 47.77
CA SER A 363 -4.20 -2.38 48.91
C SER A 363 -4.35 -3.85 48.52
N ALA A 364 -5.16 -4.15 47.51
CA ALA A 364 -5.32 -5.50 46.96
C ALA A 364 -4.23 -5.86 45.94
N GLY A 365 -3.45 -4.89 45.47
CA GLY A 365 -2.42 -5.08 44.45
C GLY A 365 -2.95 -5.47 43.06
N ALA A 366 -4.26 -5.36 42.81
CA ALA A 366 -4.91 -5.87 41.60
C ALA A 366 -6.18 -5.05 41.24
N LEU A 367 -6.73 -5.33 40.05
CA LEU A 367 -8.08 -4.90 39.69
C LEU A 367 -9.10 -5.60 40.58
N VAL A 368 -10.02 -4.84 41.16
CA VAL A 368 -11.12 -5.34 41.97
C VAL A 368 -12.43 -4.90 41.34
N GLU A 369 -13.35 -5.84 41.15
CA GLU A 369 -14.71 -5.52 40.71
C GLU A 369 -15.43 -4.68 41.77
N ARG A 370 -16.00 -3.54 41.36
CA ARG A 370 -16.74 -2.64 42.25
C ARG A 370 -18.21 -2.52 41.90
N MET A 371 -18.57 -2.78 40.65
CA MET A 371 -19.95 -2.67 40.17
C MET A 371 -20.25 -3.76 39.14
N ARG A 372 -21.43 -4.36 39.23
CA ARG A 372 -21.94 -5.35 38.28
C ARG A 372 -23.42 -5.17 38.01
N ILE A 373 -23.82 -5.29 36.75
CA ILE A 373 -25.21 -5.51 36.34
C ILE A 373 -25.34 -6.98 35.94
N THR A 374 -26.25 -7.69 36.57
CA THR A 374 -26.51 -9.12 36.34
C THR A 374 -27.55 -9.35 35.24
N SER A 375 -27.69 -10.58 34.77
CA SER A 375 -28.68 -10.96 33.75
C SER A 375 -30.13 -10.76 34.20
N THR A 376 -30.39 -10.67 35.50
CA THR A 376 -31.70 -10.34 36.08
C THR A 376 -31.95 -8.84 36.21
N GLY A 377 -30.98 -8.00 35.78
CA GLY A 377 -31.06 -6.53 35.88
C GLY A 377 -30.60 -5.97 37.23
N GLY A 378 -30.21 -6.81 38.18
CA GLY A 378 -29.74 -6.37 39.49
C GLY A 378 -28.39 -5.65 39.42
N LEU A 379 -28.30 -4.49 40.10
CA LEU A 379 -27.06 -3.77 40.33
C LEU A 379 -26.42 -4.24 41.63
N SER A 380 -25.19 -4.75 41.55
CA SER A 380 -24.38 -5.15 42.70
C SER A 380 -23.22 -4.17 42.87
N LEU A 381 -23.10 -3.59 44.07
CA LEU A 381 -21.95 -2.79 44.50
C LEU A 381 -21.08 -3.65 45.41
N ASN A 382 -20.12 -4.36 44.83
CA ASN A 382 -19.24 -5.25 45.58
C ASN A 382 -18.33 -4.42 46.50
N ASN A 383 -18.58 -4.51 47.81
CA ASN A 383 -17.90 -3.74 48.86
C ASN A 383 -17.99 -2.21 48.70
N GLY A 384 -19.05 -1.69 48.07
CA GLY A 384 -19.32 -0.25 47.95
C GLY A 384 -20.63 0.14 48.64
N GLU A 385 -20.67 1.30 49.30
CA GLU A 385 -21.90 1.81 49.90
C GLU A 385 -22.85 2.39 48.84
N LEU A 386 -24.15 2.12 48.97
CA LEU A 386 -25.17 2.94 48.34
C LEU A 386 -25.37 4.20 49.20
N ILE A 387 -24.92 5.35 48.71
CA ILE A 387 -25.18 6.66 49.33
C ILE A 387 -26.23 7.38 48.48
N GLU A 388 -27.44 7.57 49.02
CA GLU A 388 -28.51 8.30 48.34
C GLU A 388 -28.63 9.76 48.84
N ARG A 389 -29.10 10.66 47.96
CA ARG A 389 -29.35 12.07 48.31
C ARG A 389 -30.72 12.24 48.97
N VAL A 390 -30.81 13.16 49.94
CA VAL A 390 -32.08 13.63 50.54
C VAL A 390 -32.56 14.92 49.90
N LYS A 391 -33.86 15.03 49.61
CA LYS A 391 -34.51 16.29 49.22
C LYS A 391 -34.87 17.09 50.48
N ILE A 392 -34.15 18.18 50.72
CA ILE A 392 -34.46 19.10 51.82
C ILE A 392 -35.39 20.21 51.31
N THR A 393 -36.52 20.40 51.98
CA THR A 393 -37.54 21.40 51.68
C THR A 393 -37.68 22.35 52.86
N ALA A 394 -37.42 23.63 52.62
CA ALA A 394 -37.63 24.71 53.60
C ALA A 394 -39.12 25.06 53.72
N GLY A 395 -39.91 24.10 54.19
CA GLY A 395 -41.37 24.14 54.26
C GLY A 395 -41.90 22.96 55.05
N LYS A 396 -43.22 22.86 55.14
CA LYS A 396 -43.93 21.74 55.78
C LYS A 396 -44.53 20.80 54.72
N LEU A 397 -44.75 19.54 55.07
CA LEU A 397 -45.30 18.52 54.18
C LEU A 397 -46.74 18.84 53.75
N SER A 398 -47.56 19.41 54.65
CA SER A 398 -48.93 19.81 54.33
C SER A 398 -49.06 20.89 53.24
N ASP A 399 -48.01 21.70 53.02
CA ASP A 399 -47.97 22.68 51.92
C ASP A 399 -47.32 22.11 50.65
N ASN A 400 -46.60 20.99 50.77
CA ASN A 400 -45.77 20.40 49.72
C ASN A 400 -46.11 18.91 49.57
N THR A 401 -47.40 18.61 49.36
CA THR A 401 -47.92 17.25 49.43
C THR A 401 -47.43 16.34 48.30
N ASN A 402 -47.00 16.89 47.16
CA ASN A 402 -46.41 16.08 46.10
C ASN A 402 -44.97 15.70 46.43
N ILE A 403 -44.76 14.42 46.69
CA ILE A 403 -43.45 13.82 46.90
C ILE A 403 -42.94 13.30 45.56
N ASP A 404 -42.12 14.13 44.92
CA ASP A 404 -41.54 13.85 43.60
C ASP A 404 -40.26 13.03 43.74
N LEU A 405 -40.36 11.73 43.45
CA LEU A 405 -39.26 10.76 43.59
C LEU A 405 -38.11 10.98 42.61
N GLU A 406 -38.27 11.82 41.57
CA GLU A 406 -37.13 12.30 40.77
C GLU A 406 -36.07 13.03 41.62
N ASN A 407 -36.46 13.54 42.80
CA ASN A 407 -35.57 14.20 43.74
C ASN A 407 -34.90 13.24 44.75
N GLY A 408 -35.21 11.94 44.67
CA GLY A 408 -34.75 10.91 45.60
C GLY A 408 -35.88 10.35 46.45
N ASN A 409 -35.56 9.26 47.16
CA ASN A 409 -36.51 8.52 47.98
C ASN A 409 -36.63 9.06 49.41
N VAL A 410 -35.71 9.92 49.83
CA VAL A 410 -35.71 10.55 51.17
C VAL A 410 -36.05 12.03 51.02
N HIS A 411 -37.05 12.50 51.76
CA HIS A 411 -37.48 13.90 51.78
C HIS A 411 -37.49 14.42 53.22
N HIS A 412 -36.96 15.62 53.45
CA HIS A 412 -36.84 16.24 54.75
C HIS A 412 -37.40 17.66 54.73
N PHE A 413 -38.47 17.87 55.50
CA PHE A 413 -39.19 19.12 55.66
C PHE A 413 -38.76 19.79 56.95
N THR A 414 -38.14 20.97 56.85
CA THR A 414 -37.48 21.60 58.00
C THR A 414 -38.40 22.54 58.79
N THR A 415 -39.57 22.89 58.26
CA THR A 415 -40.55 23.73 58.97
C THR A 415 -41.52 22.85 59.75
N GLN A 416 -41.88 23.28 60.95
CA GLN A 416 -42.77 22.54 61.84
C GLN A 416 -44.11 22.19 61.17
N GLU A 417 -44.44 20.91 61.15
CA GLU A 417 -45.71 20.41 60.62
C GLU A 417 -46.81 20.61 61.66
N THR A 418 -47.66 21.61 61.47
CA THR A 418 -48.69 21.99 62.46
C THR A 418 -50.06 21.40 62.17
N THR A 419 -50.22 20.74 61.02
CA THR A 419 -51.50 20.24 60.51
C THR A 419 -51.35 18.86 59.87
N THR A 420 -52.45 18.10 59.80
CA THR A 420 -52.46 16.81 59.10
C THR A 420 -52.13 16.98 57.62
N SER A 421 -51.33 16.07 57.07
CA SER A 421 -50.97 16.06 55.65
C SER A 421 -51.32 14.72 54.99
N THR A 422 -51.56 14.76 53.68
CA THR A 422 -51.75 13.57 52.84
C THR A 422 -50.71 13.63 51.73
N PRO A 423 -49.50 13.08 51.95
CA PRO A 423 -48.50 13.00 50.90
C PRO A 423 -49.05 12.26 49.67
N ASN A 424 -48.58 12.69 48.51
CA ASN A 424 -48.83 12.07 47.22
C ASN A 424 -47.50 11.61 46.64
N ILE A 425 -47.24 10.30 46.63
CA ILE A 425 -46.03 9.76 46.03
C ILE A 425 -46.23 9.65 44.52
N ARG A 426 -45.32 10.25 43.75
CA ARG A 426 -45.26 10.16 42.29
C ARG A 426 -43.82 10.29 41.81
N VAL A 427 -43.56 10.01 40.54
CA VAL A 427 -42.22 10.26 39.98
C VAL A 427 -42.02 11.76 39.77
N ASN A 428 -42.95 12.40 39.06
CA ASN A 428 -43.09 13.85 38.97
C ASN A 428 -44.49 14.26 38.46
N SER A 429 -44.66 15.52 38.04
CA SER A 429 -45.95 16.04 37.54
C SER A 429 -46.43 15.42 36.21
N SER A 430 -45.55 14.75 35.46
CA SER A 430 -45.84 14.18 34.13
C SER A 430 -45.69 12.66 34.06
N ILE A 431 -45.01 12.05 35.04
CA ILE A 431 -44.71 10.62 35.10
C ILE A 431 -45.30 10.05 36.37
N SER A 432 -46.17 9.04 36.22
CA SER A 432 -46.76 8.32 37.33
C SER A 432 -45.81 7.25 37.86
N LEU A 433 -45.84 6.99 39.16
CA LEU A 433 -45.17 5.85 39.78
C LEU A 433 -45.66 4.53 39.15
N ASN A 434 -46.94 4.46 38.81
CA ASN A 434 -47.51 3.30 38.12
C ASN A 434 -46.81 3.00 36.79
N SER A 435 -46.38 4.02 36.04
CA SER A 435 -45.73 3.83 34.74
C SER A 435 -44.28 3.34 34.83
N VAL A 436 -43.63 3.55 35.97
CA VAL A 436 -42.20 3.24 36.16
C VAL A 436 -41.99 1.91 36.89
N MET A 437 -42.85 1.57 37.84
CA MET A 437 -42.76 0.28 38.54
C MET A 437 -43.40 -0.84 37.71
N ALA A 438 -42.68 -1.94 37.51
CA ALA A 438 -43.25 -3.20 37.07
C ALA A 438 -43.99 -3.91 38.22
N ILE A 439 -44.86 -4.86 37.88
CA ILE A 439 -45.49 -5.72 38.92
C ILE A 439 -44.39 -6.55 39.59
N GLY A 440 -44.34 -6.49 40.92
CA GLY A 440 -43.29 -7.12 41.73
C GLY A 440 -42.17 -6.17 42.16
N ASP A 441 -42.09 -4.97 41.59
CA ASP A 441 -41.13 -3.97 42.05
C ASP A 441 -41.51 -3.41 43.41
N THR A 442 -40.51 -2.98 44.17
CA THR A 442 -40.70 -2.29 45.44
C THR A 442 -39.80 -1.07 45.57
N ILE A 443 -40.29 -0.06 46.28
CA ILE A 443 -39.54 1.14 46.63
C ILE A 443 -39.80 1.50 48.08
N SER A 444 -38.75 1.95 48.78
CA SER A 444 -38.86 2.50 50.12
C SER A 444 -38.76 4.03 50.02
N VAL A 445 -39.75 4.74 50.56
CA VAL A 445 -39.79 6.20 50.59
C VAL A 445 -39.80 6.65 52.03
N THR A 446 -38.90 7.57 52.37
CA THR A 446 -38.77 8.13 53.73
C THR A 446 -39.11 9.62 53.71
N LEU A 447 -40.10 10.01 54.50
CA LEU A 447 -40.44 11.40 54.76
C LEU A 447 -40.02 11.76 56.18
N ILE A 448 -39.32 12.87 56.34
CA ILE A 448 -38.86 13.39 57.62
C ILE A 448 -39.50 14.77 57.78
N THR A 449 -40.31 14.96 58.82
CA THR A 449 -40.96 16.25 59.10
C THR A 449 -40.55 16.76 60.47
N THR A 450 -40.21 18.05 60.58
CA THR A 450 -40.06 18.71 61.88
C THR A 450 -41.39 18.62 62.66
N ALA A 451 -41.36 17.97 63.82
CA ALA A 451 -42.58 17.48 64.49
C ALA A 451 -43.39 18.59 65.20
N ALA A 452 -44.71 18.41 65.23
CA ALA A 452 -45.63 19.07 66.15
C ALA A 452 -46.81 18.13 66.43
N ALA A 453 -47.44 18.24 67.61
CA ALA A 453 -48.49 17.30 68.04
C ALA A 453 -49.67 17.21 67.03
N GLY A 454 -49.99 18.32 66.35
CA GLY A 454 -51.04 18.39 65.32
C GLY A 454 -50.62 17.96 63.92
N GLY A 455 -49.33 17.73 63.67
CA GLY A 455 -48.78 17.39 62.37
C GLY A 455 -48.52 15.91 62.21
N TYR A 456 -49.40 15.21 61.50
CA TYR A 456 -49.23 13.78 61.20
C TYR A 456 -49.78 13.45 59.82
N SER A 457 -49.32 12.36 59.22
CA SER A 457 -49.87 11.83 57.97
C SER A 457 -50.49 10.47 58.23
N ALA A 458 -51.83 10.42 58.29
CA ALA A 458 -52.57 9.18 58.49
C ALA A 458 -52.87 8.44 57.17
N GLN A 459 -52.71 9.15 56.05
CA GLN A 459 -53.13 8.71 54.72
C GLN A 459 -52.13 9.15 53.66
N LEU A 460 -52.09 8.40 52.57
CA LEU A 460 -51.22 8.57 51.41
C LEU A 460 -52.04 8.45 50.14
N THR A 461 -51.67 9.24 49.15
CA THR A 461 -52.05 9.00 47.76
C THR A 461 -50.83 8.55 46.95
N ILE A 462 -51.06 7.71 45.95
CA ILE A 462 -50.06 7.37 44.94
C ILE A 462 -50.63 7.81 43.60
N ASP A 463 -49.89 8.64 42.86
CA ASP A 463 -50.35 9.22 41.59
C ASP A 463 -51.73 9.91 41.71
N GLY A 464 -51.99 10.54 42.87
CA GLY A 464 -53.24 11.23 43.18
C GLY A 464 -54.41 10.33 43.60
N SER A 465 -54.23 9.00 43.58
CA SER A 465 -55.25 8.04 44.00
C SER A 465 -55.01 7.58 45.45
N ALA A 466 -56.07 7.50 46.26
CA ALA A 466 -55.97 7.02 47.63
C ALA A 466 -55.58 5.54 47.69
N VAL A 467 -54.67 5.20 48.60
CA VAL A 467 -54.22 3.83 48.83
C VAL A 467 -54.38 3.49 50.31
N THR A 468 -54.78 2.26 50.62
CA THR A 468 -54.87 1.79 52.01
C THR A 468 -53.52 1.29 52.49
N GLU A 469 -52.97 1.94 53.51
CA GLU A 469 -51.72 1.54 54.14
C GLU A 469 -51.95 0.55 55.28
N LYS A 470 -51.01 -0.38 55.43
CA LYS A 470 -50.91 -1.27 56.58
C LYS A 470 -49.88 -0.71 57.53
N TRP A 471 -50.34 -0.04 58.58
CA TRP A 471 -49.46 0.60 59.56
C TRP A 471 -48.86 -0.41 60.54
N ASN A 472 -47.58 -0.24 60.85
CA ASN A 472 -46.92 -0.95 61.93
C ASN A 472 -47.64 -0.67 63.26
N GLY A 473 -47.97 -1.72 64.02
CA GLY A 473 -48.84 -1.60 65.20
C GLY A 473 -50.36 -1.60 64.91
N GLY A 474 -50.77 -1.69 63.64
CA GLY A 474 -52.15 -1.97 63.23
C GLY A 474 -53.08 -0.76 63.09
N SER A 475 -52.65 0.43 63.51
CA SER A 475 -53.45 1.67 63.46
C SER A 475 -52.68 2.80 62.79
N ALA A 476 -53.37 3.63 62.02
CA ALA A 476 -52.81 4.85 61.45
C ALA A 476 -52.43 5.86 62.56
N PRO A 477 -51.41 6.73 62.33
CA PRO A 477 -51.07 7.80 63.25
C PRO A 477 -52.27 8.73 63.51
N SER A 478 -52.50 9.07 64.78
CA SER A 478 -53.56 10.01 65.20
C SER A 478 -53.02 11.32 65.79
N ALA A 479 -51.70 11.42 65.97
CA ALA A 479 -50.97 12.59 66.42
C ALA A 479 -49.51 12.53 65.92
N GLY A 480 -48.86 13.69 65.84
CA GLY A 480 -47.42 13.80 65.59
C GLY A 480 -46.61 13.85 66.88
N GLY A 481 -45.28 13.89 66.76
CA GLY A 481 -44.40 14.13 67.90
C GLY A 481 -44.53 15.57 68.44
N SER A 482 -44.28 15.79 69.74
CA SER A 482 -44.33 17.14 70.31
C SER A 482 -43.14 18.03 69.91
N SER A 483 -42.02 17.41 69.51
CA SER A 483 -40.76 18.05 69.12
C SER A 483 -39.88 17.05 68.35
N GLY A 484 -38.73 17.50 67.83
CA GLY A 484 -37.82 16.64 67.08
C GLY A 484 -38.27 16.42 65.64
N ASN A 485 -38.08 15.22 65.12
CA ASN A 485 -38.46 14.84 63.75
C ASN A 485 -39.34 13.59 63.75
N ASP A 486 -40.46 13.66 63.04
CA ASP A 486 -41.26 12.49 62.70
C ASP A 486 -40.73 11.90 61.39
N VAL A 487 -40.30 10.64 61.45
CA VAL A 487 -39.82 9.87 60.30
C VAL A 487 -40.90 8.88 59.91
N ILE A 488 -41.46 9.09 58.74
CA ILE A 488 -42.49 8.25 58.13
C ILE A 488 -41.82 7.46 57.01
N THR A 489 -41.94 6.15 57.05
CA THR A 489 -41.39 5.25 56.03
C THR A 489 -42.53 4.48 55.38
N TYR A 490 -42.52 4.47 54.05
CA TYR A 490 -43.47 3.73 53.23
C TYR A 490 -42.69 2.71 52.39
N GLN A 491 -42.91 1.42 52.66
CA GLN A 491 -42.52 0.37 51.73
C GLN A 491 -43.69 0.14 50.76
N ILE A 492 -43.49 0.52 49.50
CA ILE A 492 -44.50 0.45 48.45
C ILE A 492 -44.16 -0.73 47.55
N ILE A 493 -45.10 -1.64 47.36
CA ILE A 493 -44.95 -2.83 46.50
C ILE A 493 -46.07 -2.80 45.47
N LYS A 494 -45.72 -2.81 44.17
CA LYS A 494 -46.72 -2.85 43.11
C LYS A 494 -47.19 -4.28 42.88
N THR A 495 -48.48 -4.53 43.09
CA THR A 495 -49.07 -5.89 43.01
C THR A 495 -49.95 -6.11 41.78
N ALA A 496 -50.47 -5.03 41.17
CA ALA A 496 -51.16 -5.05 39.88
C ALA A 496 -51.11 -3.64 39.24
N ASP A 497 -51.75 -3.44 38.09
CA ASP A 497 -51.86 -2.11 37.49
C ASP A 497 -52.54 -1.12 38.45
N ALA A 498 -51.88 0.03 38.69
CA ALA A 498 -52.26 1.07 39.63
C ALA A 498 -52.66 0.57 41.04
N THR A 499 -52.17 -0.61 41.44
CA THR A 499 -52.56 -1.27 42.70
C THR A 499 -51.31 -1.58 43.52
N TYR A 500 -51.32 -1.16 44.78
CA TYR A 500 -50.15 -1.22 45.65
C TYR A 500 -50.48 -1.84 47.01
N THR A 501 -49.53 -2.60 47.55
CA THR A 501 -49.46 -2.86 48.98
C THR A 501 -48.50 -1.86 49.60
N VAL A 502 -48.98 -1.05 50.55
CA VAL A 502 -48.18 -0.04 51.23
C VAL A 502 -48.06 -0.41 52.70
N LEU A 503 -46.82 -0.59 53.18
CA LEU A 503 -46.52 -0.81 54.59
C LEU A 503 -45.98 0.50 55.17
N GLY A 504 -46.70 1.07 56.14
CA GLY A 504 -46.37 2.35 56.76
C GLY A 504 -45.77 2.17 58.15
N ASN A 505 -44.79 2.98 58.50
CA ASN A 505 -44.28 3.09 59.86
C ASN A 505 -43.93 4.54 60.17
N VAL A 506 -44.27 5.00 61.39
CA VAL A 506 -43.87 6.31 61.91
C VAL A 506 -43.05 6.12 63.17
N ALA A 507 -41.97 6.89 63.29
CA ALA A 507 -41.17 6.99 64.50
C ALA A 507 -40.78 8.45 64.74
N ASN A 508 -40.94 8.92 65.98
CA ASN A 508 -40.46 10.24 66.39
C ASN A 508 -39.04 10.13 66.97
N PHE A 509 -38.16 11.04 66.55
CA PHE A 509 -36.79 11.18 67.05
C PHE A 509 -36.65 12.57 67.70
N ALA A 510 -36.54 12.59 69.03
CA ALA A 510 -36.58 13.80 69.86
C ALA A 510 -35.34 14.69 69.74
#